data_AF-A0A7L0PCK1-F1
#
_entry.id   AF-A0A7L0PCK1-F1
#
_cell.length_a   1.000
_cell.length_b   1.000
_cell.length_c   1.000
_cell.angle_alpha   90.00
_cell.angle_beta   90.00
_cell.angle_gamma   90.00
#
_symmetry.space_group_name_H-M   'P 1'
#
loop_
_entity.id
_entity.type
_entity.pdbx_description
1 polymer ?
#
loop_
_entity_poly.entity_id
_entity_poly.type
_entity_poly.pdbx_seq_one_letter_code
_entity_poly.pdbx_strand_id
1 'polypeptide(L)'
;GGAAAEAGQLVTRVVPAMAEYRSLLEELAQNITAEDLEQLKSACKEDIPSEESEAIATSHHWFAFLEKHSKLDRDNLSYIEHIFEISRRPDLLTMVV
;
A
#
# COMPACT_ATOMS: atom_id res chain seq x y z
N GLY A 1 -10.35 40.68 -25.00
CA GLY A 1 -9.80 39.56 -25.78
C GLY A 1 -8.80 38.82 -24.92
N GLY A 2 -8.91 37.48 -24.88
CA GLY A 2 -8.14 36.54 -24.03
C GLY A 2 -8.99 36.09 -22.84
N ALA A 3 -9.82 35.03 -22.88
CA ALA A 3 -9.57 33.60 -23.14
C ALA A 3 -8.53 33.04 -22.16
N ALA A 4 -8.92 32.47 -21.01
CA ALA A 4 -9.37 31.08 -20.79
C ALA A 4 -8.23 30.04 -20.94
N ALA A 5 -7.90 29.34 -19.85
CA ALA A 5 -7.88 27.87 -19.75
C ALA A 5 -6.98 27.38 -18.59
N GLU A 6 -7.52 26.39 -17.91
CA GLU A 6 -6.99 25.62 -16.79
C GLU A 6 -5.80 24.71 -17.19
N ALA A 7 -4.91 24.43 -16.24
CA ALA A 7 -4.11 23.20 -16.09
C ALA A 7 -2.89 23.53 -15.20
N GLY A 8 -2.50 22.76 -14.20
CA GLY A 8 -3.04 21.54 -13.65
C GLY A 8 -2.53 21.44 -12.21
N GLN A 9 -3.32 20.75 -11.40
CA GLN A 9 -2.99 20.39 -10.04
C GLN A 9 -1.63 19.69 -10.03
N LEU A 10 -0.57 20.40 -9.63
CA LEU A 10 0.68 19.77 -9.26
C LEU A 10 0.38 19.05 -7.96
N VAL A 11 -0.13 17.83 -8.06
CA VAL A 11 -0.08 16.86 -6.98
C VAL A 11 1.41 16.65 -6.76
N THR A 12 2.02 17.51 -5.94
CA THR A 12 3.32 17.25 -5.37
C THR A 12 3.12 15.96 -4.62
N ARG A 13 3.52 14.84 -5.24
CA ARG A 13 3.73 13.58 -4.54
C ARG A 13 4.73 13.95 -3.45
N VAL A 14 4.22 14.28 -2.26
CA VAL A 14 5.03 14.51 -1.08
C VAL A 14 5.67 13.15 -0.88
N VAL A 15 6.93 13.04 -1.30
CA VAL A 15 7.71 11.84 -1.02
C VAL A 15 7.77 11.76 0.51
N PRO A 16 7.07 10.80 1.14
CA PRO A 16 6.94 10.78 2.57
C PRO A 16 8.34 10.67 3.15
N ALA A 17 8.64 11.50 4.16
CA ALA A 17 9.89 11.34 4.89
C ALA A 17 9.94 9.90 5.44
N MET A 18 11.13 9.31 5.58
CA MET A 18 11.28 7.94 6.08
C MET A 18 10.50 7.68 7.39
N ALA A 19 10.31 8.71 8.23
CA ALA A 19 9.50 8.64 9.43
C ALA A 19 8.00 8.54 9.12
N GLU A 20 7.49 9.34 8.17
CA GLU A 20 6.09 9.34 7.74
C GLU A 20 5.69 8.02 7.10
N TYR A 21 6.54 7.48 6.23
CA TYR A 21 6.31 6.17 5.62
C TYR A 21 6.22 5.06 6.68
N ARG A 22 7.15 5.04 7.64
CA ARG A 22 7.10 4.05 8.73
C ARG A 22 5.87 4.22 9.62
N SER A 23 5.51 5.45 9.96
CA SER A 23 4.27 5.73 10.70
C SER A 23 3.02 5.28 9.94
N LEU A 24 2.96 5.53 8.63
CA LEU A 24 1.86 5.07 7.77
C LEU A 24 1.75 3.54 7.78
N LEU A 25 2.87 2.82 7.60
CA LEU A 25 2.87 1.36 7.66
C LEU A 25 2.44 0.82 9.02
N GLU A 26 2.86 1.47 10.11
CA GLU A 26 2.45 1.12 11.47
C GLU A 26 0.93 1.31 11.65
N GLU A 27 0.39 2.44 11.22
CA GLU A 27 -1.03 2.73 11.27
C GLU A 27 -1.84 1.74 10.42
N LEU A 28 -1.40 1.46 9.19
CA LEU A 28 -2.02 0.44 8.34
C LEU A 28 -1.96 -0.93 9.01
N ALA A 29 -0.81 -1.33 9.56
CA ALA A 29 -0.66 -2.62 10.23
C ALA A 29 -1.60 -2.77 11.43
N GLN A 30 -1.90 -1.68 12.15
CA GLN A 30 -2.88 -1.65 13.24
C GLN A 30 -4.33 -1.75 12.74
N ASN A 31 -4.62 -1.27 11.52
CA ASN A 31 -5.95 -1.32 10.90
C ASN A 31 -6.20 -2.58 10.05
N ILE A 32 -5.16 -3.35 9.76
CA ILE A 32 -5.22 -4.65 9.07
C ILE A 32 -5.40 -5.75 10.12
N THR A 33 -6.58 -6.36 10.14
CA THR A 33 -6.85 -7.53 10.99
C THR A 33 -6.30 -8.81 10.34
N ALA A 34 -6.34 -9.93 11.07
CA ALA A 34 -5.92 -11.23 10.53
C ALA A 34 -6.78 -11.65 9.31
N GLU A 35 -8.07 -11.36 9.31
CA GLU A 35 -8.98 -11.64 8.19
C GLU A 35 -8.61 -10.79 6.97
N ASP A 36 -8.29 -9.51 7.19
CA ASP A 36 -7.81 -8.65 6.13
C ASP A 36 -6.48 -9.13 5.57
N LEU A 37 -5.55 -9.54 6.43
CA LEU A 37 -4.28 -10.09 6.00
C LEU A 37 -4.46 -11.32 5.10
N GLU A 38 -5.40 -12.22 5.41
CA GLU A 38 -5.72 -13.35 4.54
C GLU A 38 -6.27 -12.90 3.17
N GLN A 39 -7.06 -11.83 3.13
CA GLN A 39 -7.54 -11.23 1.88
C GLN A 39 -6.41 -10.59 1.09
N LEU A 40 -5.50 -9.86 1.74
CA LEU A 40 -4.32 -9.24 1.11
C LEU A 40 -3.39 -10.32 0.54
N LYS A 41 -3.14 -11.39 1.29
CA LYS A 41 -2.39 -12.58 0.83
C LYS A 41 -3.06 -13.24 -0.37
N SER A 42 -4.38 -13.36 -0.34
CA SER A 42 -5.17 -13.93 -1.45
C SER A 42 -5.12 -13.05 -2.71
N ALA A 43 -5.15 -11.74 -2.57
CA ALA A 43 -5.00 -10.79 -3.68
C ALA A 43 -3.59 -10.83 -4.26
N CYS A 44 -2.58 -11.09 -3.41
CA CYS A 44 -1.19 -11.20 -3.82
C CYS A 44 -0.77 -12.61 -4.26
N LYS A 45 -1.65 -13.63 -4.22
CA LYS A 45 -1.27 -15.04 -4.43
C LYS A 45 -0.65 -15.34 -5.80
N GLU A 46 -0.92 -14.50 -6.80
CA GLU A 46 -0.36 -14.65 -8.15
C GLU A 46 1.05 -14.04 -8.26
N ASP A 47 1.35 -13.04 -7.41
CA ASP A 47 2.66 -12.37 -7.34
C ASP A 47 3.57 -12.94 -6.23
N ILE A 48 2.97 -13.49 -5.16
CA ILE A 48 3.67 -14.02 -3.98
C ILE A 48 3.61 -15.54 -4.00
N PRO A 49 4.75 -16.25 -4.09
CA PRO A 49 4.77 -17.70 -4.05
C PRO A 49 4.28 -18.20 -2.69
N SER A 50 3.67 -19.40 -2.67
CA SER A 50 3.06 -19.98 -1.47
C SER A 50 4.01 -20.04 -0.27
N GLU A 51 5.29 -20.32 -0.50
CA GLU A 51 6.32 -20.40 0.55
C GLU A 51 6.49 -19.08 1.33
N GLU A 52 6.49 -17.95 0.62
CA GLU A 52 6.61 -16.63 1.25
C GLU A 52 5.28 -16.19 1.87
N SER A 53 4.14 -16.56 1.25
CA SER A 53 2.82 -16.37 1.84
C SER A 53 2.67 -17.09 3.18
N GLU A 54 3.20 -18.30 3.32
CA GLU A 54 3.21 -19.02 4.61
C GLU A 54 4.09 -18.33 5.67
N ALA A 55 5.20 -17.70 5.27
CA ALA A 55 6.05 -16.93 6.18
C ALA A 55 5.37 -15.61 6.68
N ILE A 56 4.42 -15.08 5.90
CA ILE A 56 3.63 -13.91 6.26
C ILE A 56 2.57 -14.30 7.30
N ALA A 57 2.95 -14.16 8.56
CA ALA A 57 2.08 -14.37 9.73
C ALA A 57 1.39 -13.08 10.23
N THR A 58 1.93 -11.91 9.88
CA THR A 58 1.43 -10.60 10.34
C THR A 58 1.49 -9.56 9.23
N SER A 59 0.72 -8.47 9.38
CA SER A 59 0.72 -7.33 8.45
C SER A 59 2.11 -6.71 8.29
N HIS A 60 2.91 -6.66 9.36
CA HIS A 60 4.30 -6.21 9.31
C HIS A 60 5.18 -7.13 8.46
N HIS A 61 5.02 -8.46 8.59
CA HIS A 61 5.73 -9.40 7.70
C HIS A 61 5.30 -9.21 6.25
N TRP A 62 4.02 -8.92 6.00
CA TRP A 62 3.53 -8.65 4.65
C TRP A 62 4.20 -7.41 4.06
N PHE A 63 4.25 -6.30 4.80
CA PHE A 63 4.95 -5.09 4.33
C PHE A 63 6.44 -5.32 4.11
N ALA A 64 7.13 -5.94 5.07
CA ALA A 64 8.55 -6.27 4.94
C ALA A 64 8.83 -7.18 3.73
N PHE A 65 7.93 -8.13 3.45
CA PHE A 65 8.00 -8.95 2.26
C PHE A 65 7.89 -8.10 0.99
N LEU A 66 6.93 -7.19 0.92
CA LEU A 66 6.76 -6.32 -0.24
C LEU A 66 7.98 -5.39 -0.46
N GLU A 67 8.57 -4.88 0.61
CA GLU A 67 9.81 -4.09 0.58
C GLU A 67 10.99 -4.92 0.04
N LYS A 68 11.17 -6.15 0.55
CA LYS A 68 12.20 -7.08 0.10
C LYS A 68 12.08 -7.43 -1.39
N HIS A 69 10.85 -7.42 -1.93
CA HIS A 69 10.54 -7.71 -3.32
C HIS A 69 10.43 -6.45 -4.21
N SER A 70 10.78 -5.27 -3.68
CA SER A 70 10.65 -3.97 -4.36
C SER A 70 9.24 -3.67 -4.88
N LYS A 71 8.21 -4.31 -4.30
CA LYS A 71 6.79 -4.07 -4.59
C LYS A 71 6.26 -2.89 -3.79
N LEU A 72 6.82 -2.68 -2.60
CA LEU A 72 6.48 -1.57 -1.72
C LEU A 72 7.76 -0.78 -1.40
N ASP A 73 7.67 0.53 -1.51
CA ASP A 73 8.75 1.44 -1.10
C ASP A 73 8.13 2.77 -0.67
N ARG A 74 8.88 3.62 0.04
CA ARG A 74 8.41 4.96 0.42
C ARG A 74 7.96 5.79 -0.79
N ASP A 75 8.61 5.57 -1.93
CA ASP A 75 8.33 6.29 -3.17
C ASP A 75 7.34 5.52 -4.07
N ASN A 76 6.93 4.31 -3.65
CA ASN A 76 6.07 3.41 -4.42
C ASN A 76 5.09 2.63 -3.52
N LEU A 77 3.95 3.26 -3.23
CA LEU A 77 2.81 2.65 -2.55
C LEU A 77 1.78 2.06 -3.52
N SER A 78 1.97 2.24 -4.83
CA SER A 78 0.97 1.89 -5.84
C SER A 78 0.61 0.41 -5.88
N TYR A 79 1.52 -0.45 -5.43
CA TYR A 79 1.21 -1.86 -5.27
C TYR A 79 0.22 -2.11 -4.13
N ILE A 80 0.47 -1.58 -2.92
CA ILE A 80 -0.46 -1.78 -1.79
C ILE A 80 -1.80 -1.09 -2.04
N GLU A 81 -1.82 0.06 -2.72
CA GLU A 81 -3.06 0.70 -3.18
C GLU A 81 -3.88 -0.26 -4.05
N HIS A 82 -3.24 -0.87 -5.05
CA HIS A 82 -3.91 -1.83 -5.92
C HIS A 82 -4.42 -3.06 -5.16
N ILE A 83 -3.63 -3.57 -4.21
CA ILE A 83 -4.05 -4.69 -3.37
C ILE A 83 -5.24 -4.31 -2.50
N PHE A 84 -5.24 -3.13 -1.87
CA PHE A 84 -6.37 -2.67 -1.06
C PHE A 84 -7.65 -2.46 -1.88
N GLU A 85 -7.51 -2.04 -3.14
CA GLU A 85 -8.61 -1.93 -4.10
C GLU A 85 -9.20 -3.31 -4.43
N ILE A 86 -8.33 -4.30 -4.75
CA ILE A 86 -8.75 -5.68 -5.02
C ILE A 86 -9.40 -6.32 -3.79
N SER A 87 -8.78 -6.14 -2.62
CA SER A 87 -9.27 -6.64 -1.34
C SER A 87 -10.51 -5.88 -0.83
N ARG A 88 -11.02 -4.90 -1.58
CA ARG A 88 -12.21 -4.11 -1.23
C ARG A 88 -12.11 -3.48 0.17
N ARG A 89 -10.93 -2.99 0.54
CA ARG A 89 -10.69 -2.24 1.78
C ARG A 89 -10.56 -0.74 1.50
N PRO A 90 -11.68 -0.04 1.27
CA PRO A 90 -11.65 1.40 1.07
C PRO A 90 -11.09 2.13 2.30
N ASP A 91 -11.26 1.58 3.51
CA ASP A 91 -10.72 2.18 4.73
C ASP A 91 -9.19 2.29 4.68
N LEU A 92 -8.51 1.22 4.22
CA LEU A 92 -7.05 1.20 4.10
C LEU A 92 -6.58 2.10 2.94
N LEU A 93 -7.31 2.12 1.82
CA LEU A 93 -7.04 3.05 0.72
C LEU A 93 -7.08 4.50 1.19
N THR A 94 -8.10 4.90 1.96
CA THR A 94 -8.21 6.28 2.45
C THR A 94 -7.09 6.70 3.40
N MET A 95 -6.33 5.75 3.94
CA MET A 95 -5.14 6.06 4.75
C MET A 95 -3.89 6.30 3.90
N VAL A 96 -3.85 5.77 2.67
CA VAL A 96 -2.72 5.88 1.75
C VAL A 96 -2.87 7.09 0.79
N VAL A 97 -4.11 7.50 0.49
CA VAL A 97 -4.48 8.53 -0.50
C VAL A 97 -4.67 9.91 0.13
#